data_AF-A0A7C7P7Y8-F1
#
_entry.id   AF-A0A7C7P7Y8-F1
#
_cell.length_a   1.000
_cell.length_b   1.000
_cell.length_c   1.000
_cell.angle_alpha   90.00
_cell.angle_beta   90.00
_cell.angle_gamma   90.00
#
_symmetry.space_group_name_H-M   'P 1'
#
loop_
_entity.id
_entity.type
_entity.pdbx_description
1 polymer ?
#
loop_
_entity_poly.entity_id
_entity_poly.type
_entity_poly.pdbx_seq_one_letter_code
_entity_poly.pdbx_strand_id
1 'polypeptide(L)'
;MLDATVVHWIREKYTALIEDLDERGRRRWAATEAVSLGRGGIAAVVAATRMSDRTVRNGIRELREGRTIGPGRQRKPGAGRKALEEKQPEIPRVLEALIEPSERGDPQSPLRWTCKSLTNLATELKQQGYQVGRTKVAGMLHQLGYSLQANRKTREGKEHPDRDAQFEHINRRVQAYRRGGRPAVSVDTKKKENIGNKANGGREYRPKGSPKEVDTHDFPDKKKGKAIPYGVYDIKNNEAWVSVGITCDTAEFAVAAIRLWWRQLGRKRFRKPSRLLITADSGGSNGNRNRLWKLELQRLASQTGMIIEVCHYPPGTSKWNKIEHRLFCHITRNWRGVPLESHEVVVNLVSSTRTKEGLEVHCSLD
;
A
#
# COMPACT_ATOMS: atom_id res chain seq x y z
N MET A 1 21.46 57.35 -33.81
CA MET A 1 21.46 57.15 -32.35
C MET A 1 20.12 56.56 -31.96
N LEU A 2 20.08 55.65 -30.98
CA LEU A 2 18.83 55.14 -30.42
C LEU A 2 18.12 56.31 -29.70
N ASP A 3 16.85 56.55 -30.03
CA ASP A 3 16.06 57.56 -29.31
C ASP A 3 15.83 57.07 -27.87
N ALA A 4 16.40 57.79 -26.90
CA ALA A 4 16.33 57.46 -25.48
C ALA A 4 14.88 57.40 -24.97
N THR A 5 13.99 58.20 -25.57
CA THR A 5 12.56 58.25 -25.26
C THR A 5 11.87 56.94 -25.64
N VAL A 6 12.18 56.41 -26.82
CA VAL A 6 11.64 55.15 -27.32
C VAL A 6 12.08 53.97 -26.45
N VAL A 7 13.35 53.92 -26.04
CA VAL A 7 13.86 52.88 -25.14
C VAL A 7 13.17 52.92 -23.78
N HIS A 8 12.89 54.13 -23.26
CA HIS A 8 12.18 54.30 -22.00
C HIS A 8 10.73 53.77 -22.07
N TRP A 9 9.97 54.16 -23.10
CA TRP A 9 8.59 53.68 -23.27
C TRP A 9 8.48 52.17 -23.42
N ILE A 10 9.40 51.54 -24.16
CA ILE A 10 9.42 50.07 -24.29
C ILE A 10 9.69 49.43 -22.92
N ARG A 11 10.59 50.01 -22.13
CA ARG A 11 10.92 49.48 -20.81
C ARG A 11 9.72 49.53 -19.87
N GLU A 12 8.99 50.65 -19.83
CA GLU A 12 7.79 50.77 -18.99
C GLU A 12 6.72 49.73 -19.37
N LYS A 13 6.42 49.60 -20.67
CA LYS A 13 5.46 48.59 -21.15
C LYS A 13 5.90 47.16 -20.83
N TYR A 14 7.19 46.86 -20.96
CA TYR A 14 7.73 45.53 -20.68
C TYR A 14 7.64 45.19 -19.18
N THR A 15 8.04 46.12 -18.31
CA THR A 15 8.01 45.93 -16.86
C THR A 15 6.59 45.72 -16.35
N ALA A 16 5.60 46.38 -16.94
CA ALA A 16 4.20 46.21 -16.57
C ALA A 16 3.64 44.81 -16.89
N LEU A 17 4.22 44.08 -17.85
CA LEU A 17 3.68 42.81 -18.35
C LEU A 17 4.57 41.59 -18.08
N ILE A 18 5.80 41.77 -17.60
CA ILE A 18 6.80 40.70 -17.57
C ILE A 18 6.41 39.51 -16.67
N GLU A 19 5.72 39.76 -15.57
CA GLU A 19 5.28 38.73 -14.62
C GLU A 19 4.16 37.84 -15.18
N ASP A 20 3.33 38.38 -16.09
CA ASP A 20 2.22 37.67 -16.72
C ASP A 20 2.64 36.90 -18.00
N LEU A 21 3.84 37.17 -18.52
CA LEU A 21 4.33 36.60 -19.78
C LEU A 21 5.28 35.43 -19.57
N ASP A 22 4.94 34.28 -20.16
CA ASP A 22 5.83 33.12 -20.27
C ASP A 22 6.99 33.34 -21.28
N GLU A 23 7.90 32.36 -21.42
CA GLU A 23 9.07 32.46 -22.31
C GLU A 23 8.67 32.80 -23.77
N ARG A 24 7.53 32.29 -24.23
CA ARG A 24 7.01 32.55 -25.57
C ARG A 24 6.36 33.93 -25.66
N GLY A 25 5.57 34.31 -24.66
CA GLY A 25 4.92 35.60 -24.55
C GLY A 25 5.92 36.74 -24.62
N ARG A 26 6.98 36.68 -23.80
CA ARG A 26 8.06 37.68 -23.78
C ARG A 26 8.72 37.83 -25.15
N ARG A 27 9.02 36.70 -25.81
CA ARG A 27 9.67 36.69 -27.12
C ARG A 27 8.78 37.23 -28.25
N ARG A 28 7.47 36.93 -28.24
CA ARG A 28 6.53 37.46 -29.23
C ARG A 28 6.28 38.95 -29.02
N TRP A 29 6.10 39.38 -27.77
CA TRP A 29 5.93 40.78 -27.43
C TRP A 29 7.13 41.62 -27.90
N ALA A 30 8.35 41.19 -27.55
CA ALA A 30 9.59 41.86 -27.96
C ALA A 30 9.73 41.94 -29.49
N ALA A 31 9.27 40.92 -30.22
CA ALA A 31 9.29 40.91 -31.67
C ALA A 31 8.27 41.87 -32.29
N THR A 32 7.07 41.98 -31.72
CA THR A 32 6.05 42.93 -32.17
C THR A 32 6.54 44.36 -32.02
N GLU A 33 7.12 44.72 -30.87
CA GLU A 33 7.71 46.05 -30.64
C GLU A 33 8.91 46.33 -31.56
N ALA A 34 9.76 45.33 -31.81
CA ALA A 34 10.89 45.51 -32.71
C ALA A 34 10.45 45.70 -34.18
N VAL A 35 9.35 45.07 -34.61
CA VAL A 35 8.79 45.21 -35.97
C VAL A 35 8.10 46.56 -36.14
N SER A 36 7.32 47.00 -35.15
CA SER A 36 6.58 48.28 -35.24
C SER A 36 7.50 49.49 -35.35
N LEU A 37 8.69 49.43 -34.74
CA LEU A 37 9.69 50.50 -34.77
C LEU A 37 10.58 50.52 -36.04
N GLY A 38 10.54 49.47 -36.86
CA GLY A 38 11.33 49.40 -38.09
C GLY A 38 12.85 49.45 -37.87
N ARG A 39 13.55 50.37 -38.54
CA ARG A 39 15.03 50.43 -38.53
C ARG A 39 15.53 50.83 -37.13
N GLY A 40 16.26 49.94 -36.47
CA GLY A 40 16.79 50.15 -35.12
C GLY A 40 15.90 49.60 -33.99
N GLY A 41 14.69 49.10 -34.30
CA GLY A 41 13.75 48.57 -33.31
C GLY A 41 14.32 47.42 -32.47
N ILE A 42 15.09 46.51 -33.08
CA ILE A 42 15.75 45.41 -32.35
C ILE A 42 16.70 45.94 -31.29
N ALA A 43 17.54 46.93 -31.63
CA ALA A 43 18.50 47.50 -30.70
C ALA A 43 17.80 48.26 -29.56
N ALA A 44 16.68 48.94 -29.85
CA ALA A 44 15.87 49.61 -28.83
C ALA A 44 15.23 48.61 -27.86
N VAL A 45 14.65 47.53 -28.36
CA VAL A 45 14.04 46.47 -27.54
C VAL A 45 15.09 45.74 -26.69
N VAL A 46 16.26 45.44 -27.25
CA VAL A 46 17.37 44.82 -26.49
C VAL A 46 17.83 45.73 -25.35
N ALA A 47 18.01 47.03 -25.61
CA ALA A 47 18.39 48.01 -24.59
C ALA A 47 17.32 48.17 -23.50
N ALA A 48 16.04 48.12 -23.87
CA ALA A 48 14.92 48.27 -22.94
C ALA A 48 14.72 47.04 -22.04
N THR A 49 14.75 45.84 -22.64
CA THR A 49 14.33 44.57 -22.01
C THR A 49 15.48 43.71 -21.49
N ARG A 50 16.72 44.01 -21.90
CA ARG A 50 17.92 43.17 -21.70
C ARG A 50 17.83 41.76 -22.29
N MET A 51 16.86 41.50 -23.17
CA MET A 51 16.79 40.25 -23.92
C MET A 51 17.93 40.18 -24.95
N SER A 52 18.37 38.96 -25.29
CA SER A 52 19.37 38.81 -26.35
C SER A 52 18.80 39.25 -27.71
N ASP A 53 19.60 39.92 -28.54
CA ASP A 53 19.26 40.28 -29.93
C ASP A 53 18.76 39.05 -30.70
N ARG A 54 19.40 37.89 -30.48
CA ARG A 54 19.00 36.61 -31.08
C ARG A 54 17.57 36.20 -30.70
N THR A 55 17.15 36.43 -29.45
CA THR A 55 15.79 36.12 -28.99
C THR A 55 14.75 36.98 -29.71
N VAL A 56 15.02 38.28 -29.85
CA VAL A 56 14.14 39.22 -30.56
C VAL A 56 14.01 38.83 -32.04
N ARG A 57 15.14 38.60 -32.72
CA ARG A 57 15.15 38.15 -34.13
C ARG A 57 14.41 36.83 -34.34
N ASN A 58 14.55 35.88 -33.41
CA ASN A 58 13.81 34.62 -33.44
C ASN A 58 12.30 34.85 -33.34
N GLY A 59 11.85 35.75 -32.46
CA GLY A 59 10.44 36.11 -32.35
C GLY A 59 9.91 36.78 -33.62
N ILE A 60 10.68 37.67 -34.26
CA ILE A 60 10.28 38.33 -35.53
C ILE A 60 10.07 37.29 -36.63
N ARG A 61 11.00 36.33 -36.73
CA ARG A 61 10.87 35.22 -37.67
C ARG A 61 9.62 34.38 -37.37
N GLU A 62 9.32 34.10 -36.12
CA GLU A 62 8.10 33.36 -35.74
C GLU A 62 6.80 34.11 -36.07
N LEU A 63 6.78 35.45 -35.94
CA LEU A 63 5.64 36.28 -36.35
C LEU A 63 5.44 36.24 -37.87
N ARG A 64 6.53 36.35 -38.65
CA ARG A 64 6.49 36.35 -40.12
C ARG A 64 6.14 34.99 -40.71
N GLU A 65 6.64 33.91 -40.13
CA GLU A 65 6.37 32.53 -40.60
C GLU A 65 4.95 32.05 -40.28
N GLY A 66 4.15 32.81 -39.51
CA GLY A 66 2.77 32.45 -39.16
C GLY A 66 2.64 31.17 -38.31
N ARG A 67 3.74 30.62 -37.79
CA ARG A 67 3.74 29.33 -37.09
C ARG A 67 3.18 29.49 -35.67
N THR A 68 1.90 29.18 -35.50
CA THR A 68 1.27 29.10 -34.19
C THR A 68 1.53 27.73 -33.57
N ILE A 69 2.42 27.68 -32.56
CA ILE A 69 2.45 26.56 -31.62
C ILE A 69 1.10 26.60 -30.86
N GLY A 70 0.46 25.45 -30.65
CA GLY A 70 -0.86 25.38 -29.99
C GLY A 70 -0.92 26.08 -28.62
N PRO A 71 -2.13 26.42 -28.13
CA PRO A 71 -2.32 27.09 -26.85
C PRO A 71 -1.63 26.29 -25.71
N GLY A 72 -0.94 26.99 -24.81
CA GLY A 72 -0.20 26.39 -23.68
C GLY A 72 1.19 25.81 -23.97
N ARG A 73 1.68 25.86 -25.22
CA ARG A 73 3.04 25.39 -25.57
C ARG A 73 4.01 26.55 -25.83
N GLN A 74 5.14 26.52 -25.14
CA GLN A 74 6.18 27.55 -25.22
C GLN A 74 7.22 27.31 -26.33
N ARG A 75 7.48 26.03 -26.67
CA ARG A 75 8.55 25.61 -27.58
C ARG A 75 8.01 24.78 -28.76
N LYS A 76 8.73 24.77 -29.88
CA LYS A 76 8.40 23.97 -31.07
C LYS A 76 8.38 22.47 -30.73
N PRO A 77 7.58 21.64 -31.40
CA PRO A 77 7.69 20.18 -31.31
C PRO A 77 9.14 19.74 -31.52
N GLY A 78 9.68 18.91 -30.63
CA GLY A 78 11.10 18.49 -30.66
C GLY A 78 12.08 19.48 -30.02
N ALA A 79 11.68 20.72 -29.71
CA ALA A 79 12.51 21.69 -28.99
C ALA A 79 12.35 21.51 -27.46
N GLY A 80 12.86 20.39 -26.96
CA GLY A 80 12.90 20.03 -25.55
C GLY A 80 14.08 19.12 -25.26
N ARG A 81 14.32 18.80 -23.98
CA ARG A 81 15.29 17.76 -23.63
C ARG A 81 14.81 16.45 -24.27
N LYS A 82 15.62 15.88 -25.17
CA LYS A 82 15.34 14.56 -25.79
C LYS A 82 14.96 13.55 -24.72
N ALA A 83 13.96 12.73 -25.02
CA ALA A 83 13.48 11.70 -24.13
C ALA A 83 14.64 10.77 -23.74
N LEU A 84 14.60 10.21 -22.54
CA LEU A 84 15.69 9.35 -22.06
C LEU A 84 15.78 8.07 -22.90
N GLU A 85 14.64 7.61 -23.39
CA GLU A 85 14.44 6.52 -24.33
C GLU A 85 15.14 6.77 -25.67
N GLU A 86 15.23 8.03 -26.14
CA GLU A 86 15.97 8.39 -27.36
C GLU A 86 17.49 8.43 -27.15
N LYS A 87 17.94 8.67 -25.90
CA LYS A 87 19.37 8.72 -25.57
C LYS A 87 19.93 7.35 -25.19
N GLN A 88 19.09 6.47 -24.66
CA GLN A 88 19.43 5.15 -24.15
C GLN A 88 18.34 4.17 -24.61
N PRO A 89 18.33 3.78 -25.89
CA PRO A 89 17.26 2.99 -26.51
C PRO A 89 17.15 1.56 -25.95
N GLU A 90 18.21 1.09 -25.28
CA GLU A 90 18.26 -0.23 -24.65
C GLU A 90 17.42 -0.33 -23.35
N ILE A 91 17.08 0.82 -22.72
CA ILE A 91 16.42 0.83 -21.40
C ILE A 91 15.11 0.02 -21.38
N PRO A 92 14.18 0.16 -22.35
CA PRO A 92 12.92 -0.58 -22.31
C PRO A 92 13.14 -2.10 -22.35
N ARG A 93 14.06 -2.59 -23.19
CA ARG A 93 14.40 -4.01 -23.31
C ARG A 93 15.04 -4.55 -22.02
N VAL A 94 15.97 -3.78 -21.44
CA VAL A 94 16.62 -4.13 -20.18
C VAL A 94 15.62 -4.12 -19.03
N LEU A 95 14.75 -3.10 -18.96
CA LEU A 95 13.70 -2.99 -17.96
C LEU A 95 12.71 -4.17 -18.04
N GLU A 96 12.32 -4.58 -19.24
CA GLU A 96 11.46 -5.76 -19.47
C GLU A 96 12.15 -7.05 -19.01
N ALA A 97 13.44 -7.24 -19.34
CA ALA A 97 14.22 -8.39 -18.87
C ALA A 97 14.39 -8.43 -17.34
N LEU A 98 14.37 -7.28 -16.65
CA LEU A 98 14.34 -7.21 -15.19
C LEU A 98 12.98 -7.60 -14.59
N ILE A 99 11.88 -7.49 -15.36
CA ILE A 99 10.51 -7.79 -14.92
C ILE A 99 10.12 -9.22 -15.29
N GLU A 100 10.42 -9.66 -16.51
CA GLU A 100 10.13 -11.01 -17.02
C GLU A 100 11.40 -11.58 -17.68
N PRO A 101 12.28 -12.24 -16.91
CA PRO A 101 13.45 -12.89 -17.48
C PRO A 101 13.01 -13.98 -18.46
N SER A 102 13.54 -13.94 -19.68
CA SER A 102 13.13 -14.77 -20.83
C SER A 102 13.41 -16.27 -20.70
N GLU A 103 14.11 -16.71 -19.65
CA GLU A 103 14.39 -18.13 -19.43
C GLU A 103 14.00 -18.58 -18.01
N ARG A 104 13.13 -19.59 -17.95
CA ARG A 104 12.86 -20.39 -16.74
C ARG A 104 14.13 -21.17 -16.36
N GLY A 105 15.15 -20.50 -15.82
CA GLY A 105 16.35 -21.22 -15.39
C GLY A 105 17.49 -20.38 -14.85
N ASP A 106 17.67 -19.13 -15.27
CA ASP A 106 18.94 -18.44 -14.98
C ASP A 106 19.14 -18.14 -13.47
N PRO A 107 20.16 -18.73 -12.81
CA PRO A 107 20.41 -18.59 -11.37
C PRO A 107 20.95 -17.22 -10.95
N GLN A 108 21.36 -16.35 -11.89
CA GLN A 108 22.13 -15.14 -11.56
C GLN A 108 21.35 -13.82 -11.56
N SER A 109 20.03 -13.79 -11.78
CA SER A 109 19.28 -12.52 -11.78
C SER A 109 18.90 -12.04 -10.36
N PRO A 110 19.47 -10.93 -9.84
CA PRO A 110 19.30 -10.50 -8.44
C PRO A 110 17.88 -10.03 -8.08
N LEU A 111 17.03 -9.76 -9.09
CA LEU A 111 15.67 -9.26 -8.90
C LEU A 111 14.60 -10.34 -8.82
N ARG A 112 14.95 -11.64 -8.94
CA ARG A 112 13.99 -12.73 -8.71
C ARG A 112 13.41 -12.74 -7.29
N TRP A 113 14.16 -12.22 -6.31
CA TRP A 113 13.87 -12.39 -4.88
C TRP A 113 13.61 -11.10 -4.11
N THR A 114 13.73 -9.93 -4.76
CA THR A 114 13.38 -8.65 -4.13
C THR A 114 12.08 -8.12 -4.71
N CYS A 115 11.23 -7.56 -3.84
CA CYS A 115 9.98 -6.93 -4.25
C CYS A 115 10.23 -5.94 -5.41
N LYS A 116 9.55 -6.13 -6.55
CA LYS A 116 9.65 -5.31 -7.77
C LYS A 116 9.08 -3.90 -7.57
N SER A 117 9.70 -3.14 -6.69
CA SER A 117 9.36 -1.72 -6.46
C SER A 117 10.03 -0.86 -7.53
N LEU A 118 9.38 0.25 -7.89
CA LEU A 118 9.91 1.24 -8.83
C LEU A 118 11.30 1.77 -8.41
N THR A 119 11.55 1.82 -7.09
CA THR A 119 12.85 2.24 -6.54
C THR A 119 13.94 1.21 -6.82
N ASN A 120 13.63 -0.09 -6.67
CA ASN A 120 14.60 -1.15 -6.93
C ASN A 120 14.91 -1.28 -8.41
N LEU A 121 13.90 -1.18 -9.29
CA LEU A 121 14.09 -1.17 -10.74
C LEU A 121 14.97 0.02 -11.18
N ALA A 122 14.78 1.20 -10.60
CA ALA A 122 15.63 2.35 -10.88
C ALA A 122 17.07 2.17 -10.36
N THR A 123 17.26 1.53 -9.20
CA THR A 123 18.60 1.23 -8.66
C THR A 123 19.34 0.22 -9.51
N GLU A 124 18.67 -0.84 -9.95
CA GLU A 124 19.26 -1.87 -10.82
C GLU A 124 19.65 -1.30 -12.18
N LEU A 125 18.76 -0.52 -12.81
CA LEU A 125 19.08 0.20 -14.04
C LEU A 125 20.29 1.13 -13.84
N LYS A 126 20.42 1.79 -12.69
CA LYS A 126 21.61 2.59 -12.36
C LYS A 126 22.88 1.76 -12.21
N GLN A 127 22.81 0.59 -11.58
CA GLN A 127 23.94 -0.33 -11.45
C GLN A 127 24.41 -0.84 -12.81
N GLN A 128 23.49 -1.01 -13.76
CA GLN A 128 23.78 -1.35 -15.15
C GLN A 128 24.18 -0.13 -16.02
N GLY A 129 24.42 1.04 -15.41
CA GLY A 129 24.94 2.24 -16.07
C GLY A 129 23.89 3.23 -16.59
N TYR A 130 22.59 2.95 -16.42
CA TYR A 130 21.51 3.82 -16.91
C TYR A 130 21.09 4.88 -15.87
N GLN A 131 21.03 6.14 -16.28
CA GLN A 131 20.64 7.23 -15.37
C GLN A 131 19.12 7.46 -15.39
N VAL A 132 18.38 6.58 -14.71
CA VAL A 132 16.90 6.63 -14.67
C VAL A 132 16.38 6.90 -13.25
N GLY A 133 15.37 7.76 -13.14
CA GLY A 133 14.65 8.02 -11.89
C GLY A 133 13.36 7.23 -11.76
N ARG A 134 12.88 7.04 -10.52
CA ARG A 134 11.66 6.28 -10.18
C ARG A 134 10.43 6.66 -11.03
N THR A 135 10.17 7.96 -11.19
CA THR A 135 9.04 8.47 -11.96
C THR A 135 9.11 8.10 -13.43
N LYS A 136 10.34 8.03 -13.98
CA LYS A 136 10.56 7.68 -15.38
C LYS A 136 10.37 6.18 -15.59
N VAL A 137 10.86 5.34 -14.67
CA VAL A 137 10.58 3.90 -14.66
C VAL A 137 9.08 3.63 -14.62
N ALA A 138 8.32 4.34 -13.76
CA ALA A 138 6.87 4.21 -13.69
C ALA A 138 6.17 4.55 -15.03
N GLY A 139 6.60 5.62 -15.69
CA GLY A 139 6.09 6.01 -17.00
C GLY A 139 6.42 4.97 -18.10
N MET A 140 7.63 4.43 -18.12
CA MET A 140 8.05 3.40 -19.08
C MET A 140 7.27 2.10 -18.89
N LEU A 141 7.07 1.67 -17.64
CA LEU A 141 6.23 0.50 -17.32
C LEU A 141 4.81 0.65 -17.85
N HIS A 142 4.21 1.84 -17.65
CA HIS A 142 2.87 2.12 -18.14
C HIS A 142 2.79 2.09 -19.69
N GLN A 143 3.82 2.59 -20.38
CA GLN A 143 3.91 2.54 -21.84
C GLN A 143 4.10 1.12 -22.38
N LEU A 144 4.80 0.26 -21.63
CA LEU A 144 4.96 -1.17 -21.91
C LEU A 144 3.73 -2.01 -21.51
N GLY A 145 2.64 -1.39 -21.04
CA GLY A 145 1.41 -2.08 -20.64
C GLY A 145 1.43 -2.69 -19.24
N TYR A 146 2.50 -2.47 -18.47
CA TYR A 146 2.59 -2.90 -17.07
C TYR A 146 1.87 -1.91 -16.14
N SER A 147 1.18 -2.45 -15.15
CA SER A 147 0.53 -1.68 -14.09
C SER A 147 0.81 -2.32 -12.73
N LEU A 148 0.62 -1.56 -11.66
CA LEU A 148 0.74 -2.08 -10.29
C LEU A 148 -0.42 -3.06 -10.03
N GLN A 149 -0.14 -4.34 -10.23
CA GLN A 149 -1.06 -5.42 -9.93
C GLN A 149 -0.78 -5.91 -8.50
N ALA A 150 -1.77 -5.80 -7.63
CA ALA A 150 -1.76 -6.59 -6.40
C ALA A 150 -2.11 -8.04 -6.77
N ASN A 151 -1.52 -9.02 -6.09
CA ASN A 151 -1.99 -10.40 -6.17
C ASN A 151 -3.45 -10.44 -5.72
N ARG A 152 -4.37 -10.44 -6.69
CA ARG A 152 -5.80 -10.59 -6.43
C ARG A 152 -6.07 -12.09 -6.37
N LYS A 153 -6.51 -12.58 -5.21
CA LYS A 153 -7.02 -13.95 -5.06
C LYS A 153 -8.35 -14.04 -5.84
N THR A 154 -8.29 -14.14 -7.17
CA THR A 154 -9.45 -14.15 -8.07
C THR A 154 -10.02 -15.53 -8.31
N ARG A 155 -9.31 -16.59 -7.93
CA ARG A 155 -9.85 -17.96 -7.91
C ARG A 155 -10.71 -18.16 -6.67
N GLU A 156 -11.77 -17.37 -6.53
CA GLU A 156 -12.88 -17.73 -5.65
C GLU A 156 -13.73 -18.76 -6.42
N GLY A 157 -14.14 -19.86 -5.77
CA GLY A 157 -15.05 -20.82 -6.38
C GLY A 157 -16.31 -20.10 -6.87
N LYS A 158 -16.97 -20.66 -7.91
CA LYS A 158 -18.16 -20.12 -8.60
C LYS A 158 -19.05 -19.25 -7.68
N GLU A 159 -19.38 -18.04 -8.15
CA GLU A 159 -20.39 -17.18 -7.52
C GLU A 159 -21.67 -18.01 -7.32
N HIS A 160 -22.12 -18.10 -6.06
CA HIS A 160 -23.31 -18.86 -5.71
C HIS A 160 -24.31 -17.88 -5.09
N PRO A 161 -25.56 -17.80 -5.58
CA PRO A 161 -26.56 -16.81 -5.13
C PRO A 161 -26.83 -16.87 -3.62
N ASP A 162 -26.73 -18.04 -3.01
CA ASP A 162 -26.90 -18.21 -1.55
C ASP A 162 -25.81 -17.54 -0.69
N ARG A 163 -24.67 -17.13 -1.27
CA ARG A 163 -23.60 -16.47 -0.49
C ARG A 163 -24.08 -15.17 0.12
N ASP A 164 -24.78 -14.33 -0.65
CA ASP A 164 -25.24 -13.02 -0.19
C ASP A 164 -26.31 -13.15 0.88
N ALA A 165 -27.26 -14.08 0.73
CA ALA A 165 -28.27 -14.37 1.73
C ALA A 165 -27.66 -14.81 3.09
N GLN A 166 -26.57 -15.59 3.05
CA GLN A 166 -25.85 -16.00 4.26
C GLN A 166 -25.13 -14.81 4.93
N PHE A 167 -24.53 -13.90 4.15
CA PHE A 167 -23.93 -12.67 4.69
C PHE A 167 -24.97 -11.74 5.33
N GLU A 168 -26.10 -11.54 4.66
CA GLU A 168 -27.21 -10.76 5.20
C GLU A 168 -27.76 -11.37 6.48
N HIS A 169 -27.86 -12.69 6.55
CA HIS A 169 -28.24 -13.39 7.77
C HIS A 169 -27.25 -13.10 8.91
N ILE A 170 -25.95 -13.30 8.68
CA ILE A 170 -24.89 -13.03 9.68
C ILE A 170 -24.97 -11.58 10.16
N ASN A 171 -25.09 -10.62 9.25
CA ASN A 171 -25.20 -9.21 9.60
C ASN A 171 -26.46 -8.94 10.44
N ARG A 172 -27.62 -9.49 10.05
CA ARG A 172 -28.87 -9.37 10.83
C ARG A 172 -28.70 -9.91 12.26
N ARG A 173 -28.04 -11.06 12.43
CA ARG A 173 -27.75 -11.63 13.76
C ARG A 173 -26.82 -10.74 14.57
N VAL A 174 -25.73 -10.25 13.99
CA VAL A 174 -24.79 -9.31 14.64
C VAL A 174 -25.51 -8.03 15.09
N GLN A 175 -26.35 -7.43 14.23
CA GLN A 175 -27.12 -6.23 14.60
C GLN A 175 -28.15 -6.51 15.71
N ALA A 176 -28.77 -7.69 15.74
CA ALA A 176 -29.69 -8.08 16.81
C ALA A 176 -28.97 -8.19 18.17
N TYR A 177 -27.80 -8.83 18.20
CA TYR A 177 -26.99 -8.93 19.41
C TYR A 177 -26.49 -7.55 19.89
N ARG A 178 -26.03 -6.72 18.95
CA ARG A 178 -25.60 -5.35 19.25
C ARG A 178 -26.71 -4.51 19.88
N ARG A 179 -27.92 -4.52 19.28
CA ARG A 179 -29.11 -3.81 19.81
C ARG A 179 -29.52 -4.33 21.19
N GLY A 180 -29.44 -5.63 21.42
CA GLY A 180 -29.75 -6.24 22.71
C GLY A 180 -28.64 -6.13 23.76
N GLY A 181 -27.54 -5.43 23.47
CA GLY A 181 -26.40 -5.31 24.38
C GLY A 181 -25.66 -6.62 24.65
N ARG A 182 -25.85 -7.64 23.81
CA ARG A 182 -25.28 -8.99 23.95
C ARG A 182 -23.93 -9.10 23.24
N PRO A 183 -23.02 -9.98 23.70
CA PRO A 183 -21.73 -10.18 23.06
C PRO A 183 -21.85 -10.84 21.69
N ALA A 184 -21.13 -10.27 20.71
CA ALA A 184 -20.91 -10.86 19.40
C ALA A 184 -19.42 -10.78 19.07
N VAL A 185 -18.80 -11.94 18.82
CA VAL A 185 -17.36 -12.06 18.55
C VAL A 185 -17.11 -12.67 17.18
N SER A 186 -16.03 -12.23 16.56
CA SER A 186 -15.48 -12.81 15.33
C SER A 186 -14.20 -13.55 15.69
N VAL A 187 -14.10 -14.81 15.28
CA VAL A 187 -12.99 -15.71 15.66
C VAL A 187 -12.33 -16.28 14.43
N ASP A 188 -11.02 -16.47 14.51
CA ASP A 188 -10.22 -17.08 13.45
C ASP A 188 -8.80 -17.40 13.94
N THR A 189 -8.11 -18.30 13.24
CA THR A 189 -6.69 -18.57 13.46
C THR A 189 -5.86 -17.82 12.44
N LYS A 190 -4.93 -16.98 12.90
CA LYS A 190 -3.93 -16.39 12.01
C LYS A 190 -3.01 -17.48 11.48
N LYS A 191 -2.46 -17.27 10.28
CA LYS A 191 -1.39 -18.11 9.72
C LYS A 191 -0.33 -18.43 10.78
N LYS A 192 0.05 -19.71 10.88
CA LYS A 192 1.10 -20.19 11.77
C LYS A 192 2.43 -19.57 11.36
N GLU A 193 3.11 -18.92 12.29
CA GLU A 193 4.43 -18.35 12.07
C GLU A 193 5.49 -19.24 12.70
N ASN A 194 6.63 -19.37 12.02
CA ASN A 194 7.77 -20.09 12.58
C ASN A 194 8.54 -19.16 13.52
N ILE A 195 8.81 -19.63 14.74
CA ILE A 195 9.67 -18.88 15.66
C ILE A 195 11.13 -19.03 15.22
N GLY A 196 11.85 -17.93 15.24
CA GLY A 196 13.25 -17.87 14.81
C GLY A 196 13.63 -16.48 14.30
N ASN A 197 14.92 -16.28 14.08
CA ASN A 197 15.44 -15.02 13.60
C ASN A 197 15.25 -14.91 12.08
N LYS A 198 14.00 -15.03 11.60
CA LYS A 198 13.69 -15.17 10.18
C LYS A 198 13.37 -13.84 9.52
N ALA A 199 13.60 -13.77 8.21
CA ALA A 199 13.29 -12.61 7.41
C ALA A 199 11.77 -12.39 7.32
N ASN A 200 11.25 -11.46 8.11
CA ASN A 200 9.86 -11.00 7.97
C ASN A 200 9.77 -9.84 6.98
N GLY A 201 8.87 -9.96 6.01
CA GLY A 201 8.66 -8.94 4.98
C GLY A 201 8.31 -7.57 5.57
N GLY A 202 9.13 -6.56 5.29
CA GLY A 202 8.94 -5.20 5.81
C GLY A 202 10.27 -4.46 5.93
N ARG A 203 10.21 -3.19 6.33
CA ARG A 203 11.39 -2.38 6.66
C ARG A 203 11.08 -1.56 7.90
N GLU A 204 11.99 -1.55 8.86
CA GLU A 204 11.92 -0.69 10.05
C GLU A 204 13.07 0.32 10.05
N TYR A 205 12.86 1.45 10.73
CA TYR A 205 13.90 2.44 10.92
C TYR A 205 14.93 1.92 11.93
N ARG A 206 16.20 1.95 11.53
CA ARG A 206 17.36 1.58 12.36
C ARG A 206 18.51 2.56 12.12
N PRO A 207 19.45 2.68 13.08
CA PRO A 207 20.66 3.44 12.86
C PRO A 207 21.38 2.98 11.58
N LYS A 208 21.96 3.93 10.86
CA LYS A 208 22.61 3.67 9.58
C LYS A 208 23.80 2.71 9.80
N GLY A 209 23.82 1.61 9.06
CA GLY A 209 24.90 0.61 9.13
C GLY A 209 24.67 -0.55 10.11
N SER A 210 23.52 -0.61 10.80
CA SER A 210 23.19 -1.71 11.72
C SER A 210 21.89 -2.44 11.34
N PRO A 211 21.85 -3.12 10.17
CA PRO A 211 20.71 -3.97 9.83
C PRO A 211 20.55 -5.07 10.88
N LYS A 212 19.31 -5.51 11.15
CA LYS A 212 19.11 -6.72 11.93
C LYS A 212 19.48 -7.91 11.06
N GLU A 213 20.49 -8.66 11.47
CA GLU A 213 20.86 -9.91 10.82
C GLU A 213 19.76 -10.93 11.09
N VAL A 214 19.34 -11.64 10.04
CA VAL A 214 18.33 -12.69 10.06
C VAL A 214 18.88 -13.92 9.35
N ASP A 215 18.39 -15.09 9.74
CA ASP A 215 18.81 -16.38 9.19
C ASP A 215 18.51 -16.44 7.68
N THR A 216 19.48 -16.90 6.89
CA THR A 216 19.40 -17.01 5.42
C THR A 216 18.36 -18.06 4.96
N HIS A 217 17.93 -18.95 5.85
CA HIS A 217 17.01 -20.05 5.53
C HIS A 217 15.76 -20.05 6.41
N ASP A 218 14.59 -20.11 5.76
CA ASP A 218 13.28 -20.09 6.44
C ASP A 218 12.84 -21.44 7.03
N PHE A 219 13.72 -22.44 7.13
CA PHE A 219 13.36 -23.78 7.62
C PHE A 219 12.87 -23.72 9.07
N PRO A 220 11.72 -24.34 9.41
CA PRO A 220 11.24 -24.39 10.79
C PRO A 220 12.29 -25.02 11.69
N ASP A 221 12.79 -24.26 12.67
CA ASP A 221 13.67 -24.80 13.70
C ASP A 221 12.83 -25.74 14.58
N LYS A 222 13.15 -27.04 14.53
CA LYS A 222 12.43 -28.08 15.28
C LYS A 222 12.46 -27.83 16.80
N LYS A 223 13.44 -27.09 17.32
CA LYS A 223 13.57 -26.78 18.75
C LYS A 223 12.78 -25.53 19.16
N LYS A 224 12.71 -24.50 18.30
CA LYS A 224 11.99 -23.25 18.58
C LYS A 224 10.48 -23.33 18.30
N GLY A 225 10.06 -24.26 17.42
CA GLY A 225 8.65 -24.53 17.17
C GLY A 225 7.94 -23.42 16.38
N LYS A 226 6.63 -23.28 16.61
CA LYS A 226 5.75 -22.35 15.89
C LYS A 226 4.92 -21.55 16.88
N ALA A 227 4.46 -20.38 16.43
CA ALA A 227 3.42 -19.61 17.10
C ALA A 227 2.14 -19.69 16.27
N ILE A 228 1.03 -20.01 16.94
CA ILE A 228 -0.29 -20.13 16.36
C ILE A 228 -1.20 -19.11 17.04
N PRO A 229 -1.31 -17.88 16.52
CA PRO A 229 -2.18 -16.87 17.10
C PRO A 229 -3.64 -17.17 16.76
N TYR A 230 -4.45 -17.48 17.76
CA TYR A 230 -5.89 -17.59 17.65
C TYR A 230 -6.55 -16.33 18.20
N GLY A 231 -7.31 -15.64 17.36
CA GLY A 231 -7.91 -14.36 17.70
C GLY A 231 -9.39 -14.46 18.02
N VAL A 232 -9.83 -13.66 18.99
CA VAL A 232 -11.22 -13.42 19.35
C VAL A 232 -11.45 -11.91 19.39
N TYR A 233 -12.15 -11.39 18.38
CA TYR A 233 -12.43 -9.96 18.23
C TYR A 233 -13.87 -9.64 18.68
N ASP A 234 -14.02 -8.78 19.68
CA ASP A 234 -15.28 -8.22 20.14
C ASP A 234 -15.76 -7.13 19.16
N ILE A 235 -16.83 -7.43 18.44
CA ILE A 235 -17.39 -6.58 17.39
C ILE A 235 -17.99 -5.28 17.98
N LYS A 236 -18.41 -5.29 19.24
CA LYS A 236 -19.07 -4.15 19.89
C LYS A 236 -18.06 -3.16 20.48
N ASN A 237 -17.11 -3.67 21.26
CA ASN A 237 -16.19 -2.83 22.03
C ASN A 237 -14.89 -2.49 21.27
N ASN A 238 -14.68 -3.09 20.09
CA ASN A 238 -13.43 -2.94 19.33
C ASN A 238 -12.20 -3.39 20.14
N GLU A 239 -12.36 -4.48 20.88
CA GLU A 239 -11.31 -5.12 21.68
C GLU A 239 -11.02 -6.51 21.13
N ALA A 240 -9.78 -6.97 21.25
CA ALA A 240 -9.40 -8.31 20.83
C ALA A 240 -8.60 -9.03 21.91
N TRP A 241 -8.86 -10.32 22.03
CA TRP A 241 -7.98 -11.26 22.73
C TRP A 241 -7.28 -12.15 21.70
N VAL A 242 -5.99 -12.39 21.88
CA VAL A 242 -5.21 -13.34 21.08
C VAL A 242 -4.53 -14.34 22.00
N SER A 243 -4.84 -15.62 21.82
CA SER A 243 -4.07 -16.70 22.44
C SER A 243 -3.00 -17.17 21.46
N VAL A 244 -1.75 -17.30 21.91
CA VAL A 244 -0.65 -17.81 21.09
C VAL A 244 -0.36 -19.25 21.50
N GLY A 245 -0.76 -20.20 20.67
CA GLY A 245 -0.50 -21.61 20.89
C GLY A 245 0.87 -22.03 20.36
N ILE A 246 1.49 -23.03 21.02
CA ILE A 246 2.84 -23.53 20.68
C ILE A 246 2.85 -24.84 19.90
N THR A 247 1.73 -25.57 19.85
CA THR A 247 1.64 -26.91 19.24
C THR A 247 0.77 -26.91 17.99
N CYS A 248 -0.55 -26.96 18.16
CA CYS A 248 -1.53 -27.26 17.13
C CYS A 248 -2.74 -26.34 17.25
N ASP A 249 -3.33 -26.01 16.10
CA ASP A 249 -4.62 -25.32 16.02
C ASP A 249 -5.75 -26.35 16.14
N THR A 250 -6.17 -26.64 17.37
CA THR A 250 -7.24 -27.61 17.68
C THR A 250 -8.54 -26.91 18.05
N ALA A 251 -9.67 -27.63 17.98
CA ALA A 251 -10.96 -27.13 18.45
C ALA A 251 -10.95 -26.75 19.94
N GLU A 252 -10.23 -27.51 20.76
CA GLU A 252 -10.03 -27.21 22.19
C GLU A 252 -9.30 -25.88 22.38
N PHE A 253 -8.22 -25.66 21.62
CA PHE A 253 -7.48 -24.41 21.66
C PHE A 253 -8.34 -23.21 21.22
N ALA A 254 -9.12 -23.36 20.14
CA ALA A 254 -10.05 -22.34 19.68
C ALA A 254 -11.08 -21.93 20.76
N VAL A 255 -11.68 -22.91 21.44
CA VAL A 255 -12.65 -22.64 22.52
C VAL A 255 -11.97 -22.13 23.78
N ALA A 256 -10.74 -22.57 24.07
CA ALA A 256 -9.93 -22.04 25.17
C ALA A 256 -9.65 -20.54 24.97
N ALA A 257 -9.33 -20.10 23.74
CA ALA A 257 -9.17 -18.68 23.42
C ALA A 257 -10.46 -17.88 23.66
N ILE A 258 -11.63 -18.39 23.27
CA ILE A 258 -12.93 -17.76 23.53
C ILE A 258 -13.22 -17.68 25.04
N ARG A 259 -12.90 -18.74 25.77
CA ARG A 259 -13.05 -18.81 27.22
C ARG A 259 -12.15 -17.78 27.93
N LEU A 260 -10.90 -17.62 27.49
CA LEU A 260 -9.98 -16.63 28.02
C LEU A 260 -10.47 -15.21 27.73
N TRP A 261 -10.88 -14.92 26.48
CA TRP A 261 -11.53 -13.66 26.12
C TRP A 261 -12.70 -13.35 27.07
N TRP A 262 -13.59 -14.33 27.29
CA TRP A 262 -14.76 -14.14 28.16
C TRP A 262 -14.34 -13.83 29.60
N ARG A 263 -13.36 -14.55 30.15
CA ARG A 263 -12.89 -14.34 31.53
C ARG A 263 -12.21 -12.99 31.73
N GLN A 264 -11.38 -12.58 30.77
CA GLN A 264 -10.50 -11.41 30.93
C GLN A 264 -11.18 -10.11 30.53
N LEU A 265 -11.93 -10.13 29.41
CA LEU A 265 -12.54 -8.94 28.81
C LEU A 265 -14.06 -9.01 28.90
N GLY A 266 -14.66 -10.06 28.34
CA GLY A 266 -16.11 -10.16 28.12
C GLY A 266 -16.94 -10.02 29.40
N ARG A 267 -16.55 -10.68 30.50
CA ARG A 267 -17.30 -10.69 31.78
C ARG A 267 -17.44 -9.30 32.40
N LYS A 268 -16.46 -8.41 32.19
CA LYS A 268 -16.50 -7.02 32.67
C LYS A 268 -17.37 -6.15 31.77
N ARG A 269 -17.34 -6.38 30.46
CA ARG A 269 -18.05 -5.58 29.45
C ARG A 269 -19.54 -5.94 29.31
N PHE A 270 -19.90 -7.21 29.51
CA PHE A 270 -21.25 -7.72 29.36
C PHE A 270 -21.79 -8.24 30.70
N ARG A 271 -22.67 -7.47 31.35
CA ARG A 271 -23.29 -7.87 32.62
C ARG A 271 -24.38 -8.94 32.36
N LYS A 272 -24.13 -10.17 32.82
CA LYS A 272 -25.06 -11.33 32.76
C LYS A 272 -25.70 -11.57 31.37
N PRO A 273 -24.93 -11.77 30.29
CA PRO A 273 -25.50 -12.09 28.99
C PRO A 273 -26.12 -13.49 29.01
N SER A 274 -27.28 -13.65 28.38
CA SER A 274 -27.92 -14.96 28.20
C SER A 274 -27.48 -15.66 26.91
N ARG A 275 -26.82 -14.95 25.99
CA ARG A 275 -26.41 -15.47 24.68
C ARG A 275 -25.08 -14.89 24.22
N LEU A 276 -24.33 -15.69 23.45
CA LEU A 276 -23.11 -15.30 22.75
C LEU A 276 -23.26 -15.64 21.27
N LEU A 277 -22.94 -14.69 20.38
CA LEU A 277 -22.83 -14.94 18.94
C LEU A 277 -21.36 -15.07 18.54
N ILE A 278 -21.02 -16.10 17.78
CA ILE A 278 -19.68 -16.34 17.24
C ILE A 278 -19.77 -16.38 15.71
N THR A 279 -19.01 -15.51 15.03
CA THR A 279 -18.84 -15.60 13.57
C THR A 279 -17.48 -16.20 13.24
N ALA A 280 -17.45 -17.27 12.42
CA ALA A 280 -16.25 -18.02 12.10
C ALA A 280 -16.19 -18.42 10.61
N ASP A 281 -15.00 -18.67 10.07
CA ASP A 281 -14.77 -19.02 8.66
C ASP A 281 -15.00 -20.52 8.34
N SER A 282 -15.24 -21.35 9.36
CA SER A 282 -15.44 -22.81 9.27
C SER A 282 -14.19 -23.58 8.83
N GLY A 283 -12.99 -23.04 9.04
CA GLY A 283 -11.71 -23.70 8.80
C GLY A 283 -11.22 -24.53 9.98
N GLY A 284 -10.59 -25.68 9.71
CA GLY A 284 -9.79 -26.44 10.68
C GLY A 284 -10.45 -26.64 12.06
N SER A 285 -9.96 -25.88 13.05
CA SER A 285 -10.38 -25.95 14.46
C SER A 285 -11.80 -25.49 14.72
N ASN A 286 -12.35 -24.56 13.93
CA ASN A 286 -13.71 -24.01 14.12
C ASN A 286 -14.75 -24.57 13.12
N GLY A 287 -14.39 -25.63 12.37
CA GLY A 287 -15.19 -26.17 11.28
C GLY A 287 -16.55 -26.74 11.70
N ASN A 288 -17.59 -26.52 10.88
CA ASN A 288 -18.97 -26.96 11.18
C ASN A 288 -19.16 -28.49 11.31
N ARG A 289 -18.30 -29.30 10.68
CA ARG A 289 -18.29 -30.77 10.76
C ARG A 289 -17.44 -31.29 11.93
N ASN A 290 -16.63 -30.44 12.56
CA ASN A 290 -15.76 -30.82 13.66
C ASN A 290 -16.61 -31.09 14.92
N ARG A 291 -16.65 -32.35 15.38
CA ARG A 291 -17.42 -32.75 16.57
C ARG A 291 -16.80 -32.20 17.85
N LEU A 292 -15.47 -32.12 17.92
CA LEU A 292 -14.76 -31.58 19.07
C LEU A 292 -15.08 -30.09 19.26
N TRP A 293 -15.18 -29.33 18.17
CA TRP A 293 -15.62 -27.93 18.21
C TRP A 293 -16.99 -27.78 18.88
N LYS A 294 -17.96 -28.61 18.48
CA LYS A 294 -19.31 -28.60 19.07
C LYS A 294 -19.30 -29.02 20.54
N LEU A 295 -18.52 -30.04 20.89
CA LEU A 295 -18.38 -30.52 22.26
C LEU A 295 -17.81 -29.44 23.18
N GLU A 296 -16.72 -28.79 22.75
CA GLU A 296 -16.06 -27.76 23.54
C GLU A 296 -16.93 -26.50 23.69
N LEU A 297 -17.61 -26.08 22.62
CA LEU A 297 -18.60 -25.00 22.72
C LEU A 297 -19.74 -25.36 23.68
N GLN A 298 -20.22 -26.60 23.67
CA GLN A 298 -21.24 -27.04 24.61
C GLN A 298 -20.71 -27.00 26.06
N ARG A 299 -19.47 -27.43 26.30
CA ARG A 299 -18.82 -27.32 27.62
C ARG A 299 -18.75 -25.86 28.08
N LEU A 300 -18.35 -24.95 27.18
CA LEU A 300 -18.31 -23.51 27.46
C LEU A 300 -19.71 -22.94 27.74
N ALA A 301 -20.72 -23.35 26.97
CA ALA A 301 -22.11 -22.95 27.18
C ALA A 301 -22.61 -23.39 28.56
N SER A 302 -22.38 -24.66 28.93
CA SER A 302 -22.78 -25.21 30.23
C SER A 302 -22.11 -24.48 31.40
N GLN A 303 -20.83 -24.09 31.26
CA GLN A 303 -20.10 -23.39 32.32
C GLN A 303 -20.47 -21.91 32.45
N THR A 304 -20.86 -21.27 31.35
CA THR A 304 -21.21 -19.84 31.34
C THR A 304 -22.71 -19.61 31.52
N GLY A 305 -23.54 -20.62 31.30
CA GLY A 305 -24.99 -20.51 31.22
C GLY A 305 -25.50 -19.79 29.97
N MET A 306 -24.62 -19.50 29.00
CA MET A 306 -24.98 -18.78 27.77
C MET A 306 -25.44 -19.76 26.68
N ILE A 307 -26.46 -19.36 25.93
CA ILE A 307 -26.77 -19.99 24.65
C ILE A 307 -25.76 -19.48 23.62
N ILE A 308 -24.91 -20.38 23.13
CA ILE A 308 -23.91 -20.05 22.10
C ILE A 308 -24.51 -20.30 20.72
N GLU A 309 -24.52 -19.26 19.90
CA GLU A 309 -24.91 -19.31 18.51
C GLU A 309 -23.66 -19.13 17.63
N VAL A 310 -23.47 -20.02 16.67
CA VAL A 310 -22.34 -19.96 15.74
C VAL A 310 -22.86 -19.73 14.34
N CYS A 311 -22.37 -18.70 13.67
CA CYS A 311 -22.61 -18.46 12.27
C CYS A 311 -21.32 -18.61 11.48
N HIS A 312 -21.30 -19.59 10.58
CA HIS A 312 -20.18 -19.79 9.67
C HIS A 312 -20.35 -18.95 8.40
N TYR A 313 -19.26 -18.37 7.91
CA TYR A 313 -19.23 -17.74 6.60
C TYR A 313 -19.24 -18.78 5.46
N PRO A 314 -19.70 -18.43 4.26
CA PRO A 314 -19.65 -19.34 3.10
C PRO A 314 -18.20 -19.79 2.76
N PRO A 315 -18.01 -20.95 2.13
CA PRO A 315 -16.68 -21.38 1.70
C PRO A 315 -15.98 -20.36 0.79
N GLY A 316 -14.67 -20.18 0.99
CA GLY A 316 -13.86 -19.25 0.18
C GLY A 316 -14.04 -17.77 0.54
N THR A 317 -14.74 -17.46 1.64
CA THR A 317 -15.07 -16.08 2.02
C THR A 317 -14.37 -15.61 3.29
N SER A 318 -13.30 -16.28 3.73
CA SER A 318 -12.56 -15.95 4.97
C SER A 318 -12.12 -14.48 5.04
N LYS A 319 -11.82 -13.84 3.89
CA LYS A 319 -11.53 -12.41 3.82
C LYS A 319 -12.62 -11.54 4.47
N TRP A 320 -13.90 -11.93 4.37
CA TRP A 320 -15.02 -11.16 4.88
C TRP A 320 -15.26 -11.34 6.38
N ASN A 321 -14.52 -12.24 7.04
CA ASN A 321 -14.53 -12.36 8.48
C ASN A 321 -13.99 -11.07 9.12
N LYS A 322 -14.73 -10.46 10.05
CA LYS A 322 -14.38 -9.13 10.60
C LYS A 322 -12.99 -9.10 11.23
N ILE A 323 -12.59 -10.17 11.90
CA ILE A 323 -11.28 -10.29 12.56
C ILE A 323 -10.10 -10.15 11.59
N GLU A 324 -10.23 -10.59 10.33
CA GLU A 324 -9.16 -10.47 9.34
C GLU A 324 -8.83 -9.00 9.06
N HIS A 325 -9.87 -8.18 8.90
CA HIS A 325 -9.73 -6.76 8.61
C HIS A 325 -9.57 -5.87 9.84
N ARG A 326 -10.07 -6.29 11.01
CA ARG A 326 -10.06 -5.48 12.23
C ARG A 326 -8.94 -5.82 13.20
N LEU A 327 -8.37 -7.02 13.11
CA LEU A 327 -7.31 -7.47 14.02
C LEU A 327 -6.07 -7.91 13.25
N PHE A 328 -6.21 -8.94 12.40
CA PHE A 328 -5.05 -9.59 11.81
C PHE A 328 -4.29 -8.73 10.82
N CYS A 329 -4.96 -7.82 10.10
CA CYS A 329 -4.27 -6.89 9.23
C CYS A 329 -3.37 -5.92 10.01
N HIS A 330 -3.74 -5.54 11.23
CA HIS A 330 -2.96 -4.66 12.09
C HIS A 330 -1.81 -5.41 12.76
N ILE A 331 -2.05 -6.64 13.23
CA ILE A 331 -0.98 -7.51 13.73
C ILE A 331 0.07 -7.75 12.64
N THR A 332 -0.33 -8.04 11.40
CA THR A 332 0.62 -8.19 10.28
C THR A 332 1.40 -6.90 10.02
N ARG A 333 0.81 -5.72 10.21
CA ARG A 333 1.53 -4.45 10.06
C ARG A 333 2.58 -4.27 11.16
N ASN A 334 2.28 -4.66 12.39
CA ASN A 334 3.20 -4.59 13.52
C ASN A 334 4.35 -5.60 13.44
N TRP A 335 4.17 -6.72 12.73
CA TRP A 335 5.24 -7.72 12.53
C TRP A 335 6.21 -7.37 11.39
N ARG A 336 5.94 -6.28 10.64
CA ARG A 336 6.73 -5.94 9.45
C ARG A 336 8.18 -5.63 9.81
N GLY A 337 9.11 -6.42 9.28
CA GLY A 337 10.55 -6.18 9.47
C GLY A 337 11.09 -6.56 10.85
N VAL A 338 10.25 -7.16 11.72
CA VAL A 338 10.68 -7.66 13.03
C VAL A 338 10.78 -9.19 12.98
N PRO A 339 11.95 -9.79 13.26
CA PRO A 339 12.06 -11.23 13.40
C PRO A 339 11.32 -11.71 14.67
N LEU A 340 10.56 -12.79 14.54
CA LEU A 340 9.81 -13.39 15.66
C LEU A 340 10.71 -14.39 16.41
N GLU A 341 11.72 -13.84 17.11
CA GLU A 341 12.80 -14.61 17.73
C GLU A 341 12.33 -15.56 18.83
N SER A 342 11.26 -15.19 19.54
CA SER A 342 10.67 -15.94 20.64
C SER A 342 9.15 -15.75 20.70
N HIS A 343 8.45 -16.64 21.41
CA HIS A 343 7.03 -16.48 21.70
C HIS A 343 6.71 -15.21 22.47
N GLU A 344 7.62 -14.76 23.35
CA GLU A 344 7.48 -13.50 24.07
C GLU A 344 7.47 -12.30 23.11
N VAL A 345 8.35 -12.28 22.11
CA VAL A 345 8.34 -11.25 21.07
C VAL A 345 7.02 -11.25 20.30
N VAL A 346 6.48 -12.44 19.98
CA VAL A 346 5.15 -12.54 19.34
C VAL A 346 4.07 -11.93 20.23
N VAL A 347 4.01 -12.32 21.50
CA VAL A 347 3.01 -11.81 22.46
C VAL A 347 3.13 -10.29 22.60
N ASN A 348 4.34 -9.77 22.74
CA ASN A 348 4.59 -8.34 22.88
C ASN A 348 4.18 -7.54 21.62
N LEU A 349 4.51 -8.04 20.42
CA LEU A 349 4.14 -7.38 19.16
C LEU A 349 2.63 -7.42 18.90
N VAL A 350 1.97 -8.52 19.29
CA VAL A 350 0.50 -8.63 19.18
C VAL A 350 -0.15 -7.68 20.19
N SER A 351 0.27 -7.73 21.46
CA SER A 351 -0.24 -6.87 22.54
C SER A 351 0.01 -5.38 22.30
N SER A 352 1.04 -5.00 21.54
CA SER A 352 1.31 -3.60 21.19
C SER A 352 0.46 -3.09 20.01
N THR A 353 -0.36 -3.94 19.41
CA THR A 353 -1.24 -3.55 18.30
C THR A 353 -2.30 -2.56 18.79
N ARG A 354 -2.23 -1.33 18.26
CA ARG A 354 -3.19 -0.24 18.51
C ARG A 354 -3.54 0.42 17.20
N THR A 355 -4.77 0.92 17.07
CA THR A 355 -5.20 1.70 15.89
C THR A 355 -5.73 3.07 16.29
N LYS A 356 -5.75 3.99 15.32
CA LYS A 356 -6.36 5.32 15.53
C LYS A 356 -7.85 5.23 15.84
N GLU A 357 -8.53 4.17 15.40
CA GLU A 357 -9.93 3.91 15.76
C GLU A 357 -10.11 3.25 17.13
N GLY A 358 -9.04 3.15 17.94
CA GLY A 358 -9.12 2.70 19.32
C GLY A 358 -9.16 1.18 19.51
N LEU A 359 -8.65 0.39 18.55
CA LEU A 359 -8.50 -1.05 18.75
C LEU A 359 -7.53 -1.32 19.90
N GLU A 360 -7.98 -2.09 20.90
CA GLU A 360 -7.13 -2.62 21.96
C GLU A 360 -6.95 -4.13 21.79
N VAL A 361 -5.70 -4.59 21.79
CA VAL A 361 -5.36 -6.01 21.64
C VAL A 361 -4.64 -6.48 22.89
N HIS A 362 -5.16 -7.56 23.48
CA HIS A 362 -4.56 -8.28 24.59
C HIS A 362 -4.08 -9.64 24.08
N CYS A 363 -2.88 -10.04 24.47
CA CYS A 363 -2.30 -11.31 24.05
C CYS A 363 -1.73 -12.06 25.24
N SER A 364 -1.90 -13.39 25.25
CA SER A 364 -1.17 -14.28 26.15
C SER A 364 -0.69 -15.53 25.43
N LEU A 365 0.35 -16.16 25.98
CA LEU A 365 0.74 -17.51 25.61
C LEU A 365 -0.27 -18.50 26.21
N ASP A 366 -0.57 -19.58 25.48
CA ASP A 366 -1.42 -20.70 25.91
C ASP A 366 -0.63 -22.01 25.88
#